data_AF-A0A965PIQ7-F1
#
_entry.id   AF-A0A965PIQ7-F1
#
_cell.length_a   1.000
_cell.length_b   1.000
_cell.length_c   1.000
_cell.angle_alpha   90.00
_cell.angle_beta   90.00
_cell.angle_gamma   90.00
#
_symmetry.space_group_name_H-M   'P 1'
#
loop_
_entity.id
_entity.type
_entity.pdbx_description
1 polymer ?
#
loop_
_entity_poly.entity_id
_entity_poly.type
_entity_poly.pdbx_seq_one_letter_code
_entity_poly.pdbx_strand_id
1 'polypeptide(L)'
;MSDYEPRGAIDKLWRSRATEVLIPGPAGTGKTRGILEKVHLYLLKYPGTRGLIVRKTRASMTESVLVTFESKVVQAGCTLTNQARRTRSAYDYDNRSTLVVGGLDNPDRIMSTEYDIIAAFEATELSEDDWEKLTTRLRNGKGPYHQIVADCNPAAPSHWLKRRADRGQMQVFDSRHHDNPMLWDEASNDWTPAGRKYIGTLSTLTGHRRARLLDGRWAAAEGL
;
A
#
# COMPACT_ATOMS: atom_id res chain seq x y z
N MET A 1 7.85 -18.72 -7.95
CA MET A 1 6.70 -17.86 -7.62
C MET A 1 6.59 -17.84 -6.10
N SER A 2 6.35 -16.67 -5.50
CA SER A 2 6.14 -16.52 -4.06
C SER A 2 4.92 -17.34 -3.61
N ASP A 3 5.02 -18.06 -2.48
CA ASP A 3 3.89 -18.77 -1.82
C ASP A 3 2.89 -17.81 -1.15
N TYR A 4 2.74 -16.59 -1.69
CA TYR A 4 1.89 -15.56 -1.12
C TYR A 4 0.41 -15.82 -1.45
N GLU A 5 -0.39 -15.95 -0.40
CA GLU A 5 -1.85 -16.06 -0.48
C GLU A 5 -2.50 -14.76 0.01
N PRO A 6 -3.25 -14.02 -0.84
CA PRO A 6 -3.98 -12.84 -0.41
C PRO A 6 -5.19 -13.23 0.46
N ARG A 7 -5.44 -12.49 1.55
CA ARG A 7 -6.57 -12.70 2.46
C ARG A 7 -7.34 -11.41 2.71
N GLY A 8 -8.61 -11.54 3.12
CA GLY A 8 -9.45 -10.43 3.56
C GLY A 8 -9.49 -9.26 2.58
N ALA A 9 -9.12 -8.06 3.04
CA ALA A 9 -9.11 -6.86 2.20
C ALA A 9 -8.18 -6.97 0.98
N ILE A 10 -7.06 -7.69 1.10
CA ILE A 10 -6.10 -7.85 0.01
C ILE A 10 -6.64 -8.79 -1.08
N ASP A 11 -7.35 -9.87 -0.72
CA ASP A 11 -8.01 -10.72 -1.73
C ASP A 11 -9.05 -9.91 -2.54
N LYS A 12 -9.87 -9.11 -1.85
CA LYS A 12 -10.83 -8.20 -2.51
C LYS A 12 -10.12 -7.20 -3.42
N LEU A 13 -9.02 -6.60 -2.95
CA LEU A 13 -8.18 -5.72 -3.76
C LEU A 13 -7.71 -6.43 -5.03
N TRP A 14 -7.17 -7.65 -4.94
CA TRP A 14 -6.64 -8.40 -6.08
C TRP A 14 -7.69 -8.67 -7.16
N ARG A 15 -8.94 -8.88 -6.75
CA ARG A 15 -10.09 -9.08 -7.65
C ARG A 15 -10.62 -7.76 -8.24
N SER A 16 -10.45 -6.64 -7.54
CA SER A 16 -10.92 -5.34 -7.98
C SER A 16 -10.16 -4.79 -9.20
N ARG A 17 -10.91 -4.08 -10.04
CA ARG A 17 -10.45 -3.29 -11.20
C ARG A 17 -10.84 -1.81 -11.08
N ALA A 18 -11.37 -1.37 -9.93
CA ALA A 18 -11.71 0.03 -9.70
C ALA A 18 -10.45 0.91 -9.81
N THR A 19 -10.59 2.09 -10.42
CA THR A 19 -9.46 3.00 -10.62
C THR A 19 -8.87 3.49 -9.30
N GLU A 20 -9.71 3.84 -8.33
CA GLU A 20 -9.26 4.29 -7.00
C GLU A 20 -9.69 3.28 -5.93
N VAL A 21 -8.72 2.76 -5.18
CA VAL A 21 -8.98 1.82 -4.08
C VAL A 21 -8.32 2.32 -2.80
N LEU A 22 -9.07 2.34 -1.70
CA LEU A 22 -8.58 2.63 -0.36
C LEU A 22 -8.54 1.34 0.46
N ILE A 23 -7.38 1.04 1.04
CA ILE A 23 -7.17 -0.04 2.00
C ILE A 23 -6.87 0.58 3.37
N PRO A 24 -7.88 1.02 4.13
CA PRO A 24 -7.66 1.48 5.49
C PRO A 24 -7.55 0.27 6.41
N GLY A 25 -6.95 0.48 7.58
CA GLY A 25 -7.13 -0.44 8.70
C GLY A 25 -6.01 -0.33 9.73
N PRO A 26 -6.08 -1.13 10.81
CA PRO A 26 -5.12 -1.13 11.91
C PRO A 26 -3.66 -1.33 11.49
N ALA A 27 -2.73 -1.08 12.40
CA ALA A 27 -1.33 -1.43 12.20
C ALA A 27 -1.17 -2.96 12.11
N GLY A 28 -0.22 -3.45 11.31
CA GLY A 28 0.12 -4.87 11.29
C GLY A 28 -0.88 -5.81 10.60
N THR A 29 -1.89 -5.30 9.89
CA THR A 29 -2.88 -6.13 9.15
C THR A 29 -2.35 -6.73 7.83
N GLY A 30 -1.10 -6.45 7.46
CA GLY A 30 -0.48 -7.02 6.25
C GLY A 30 -0.72 -6.24 4.94
N LYS A 31 -1.37 -5.06 5.01
CA LYS A 31 -1.70 -4.21 3.85
C LYS A 31 -0.51 -4.01 2.89
N THR A 32 0.59 -3.49 3.44
CA THR A 32 1.75 -3.07 2.65
C THR A 32 2.32 -4.21 1.81
N ARG A 33 2.49 -5.40 2.40
CA ARG A 33 2.96 -6.58 1.66
C ARG A 33 1.98 -6.96 0.55
N GLY A 34 0.69 -7.07 0.86
CA GLY A 34 -0.30 -7.51 -0.11
C GLY A 34 -0.50 -6.55 -1.30
N ILE A 35 -0.36 -5.25 -1.06
CA ILE A 35 -0.37 -4.22 -2.11
C ILE A 35 0.89 -4.34 -2.97
N LEU A 36 2.06 -4.51 -2.36
CA LEU A 36 3.32 -4.69 -3.09
C LEU A 36 3.31 -5.97 -3.95
N GLU A 37 2.80 -7.08 -3.42
CA GLU A 37 2.63 -8.33 -4.16
C GLU A 37 1.72 -8.14 -5.38
N LYS A 38 0.60 -7.41 -5.21
CA LYS A 38 -0.28 -7.06 -6.34
C LYS A 38 0.45 -6.27 -7.42
N VAL A 39 1.16 -5.21 -7.03
CA VAL A 39 1.91 -4.36 -7.97
C VAL A 39 2.98 -5.20 -8.68
N HIS A 40 3.74 -5.99 -7.94
CA HIS A 40 4.79 -6.85 -8.48
C HIS A 40 4.26 -7.83 -9.52
N LEU A 41 3.19 -8.57 -9.19
CA LEU A 41 2.57 -9.54 -10.08
C LEU A 41 1.89 -8.87 -11.27
N TYR A 42 1.33 -7.67 -11.10
CA TYR A 42 0.81 -6.89 -12.22
C TYR A 42 1.92 -6.61 -13.25
N LEU A 43 3.10 -6.17 -12.78
CA LEU A 43 4.24 -5.84 -13.64
C LEU A 43 4.84 -7.08 -14.31
N LEU A 44 4.91 -8.21 -13.62
CA LEU A 44 5.34 -9.49 -14.19
C LEU A 44 4.35 -10.01 -15.24
N LYS A 45 3.05 -9.91 -14.96
CA LYS A 45 2.00 -10.49 -15.79
C LYS A 45 1.76 -9.71 -17.09
N TYR A 46 1.92 -8.39 -17.07
CA TYR A 46 1.62 -7.52 -18.21
C TYR A 46 2.90 -6.82 -18.71
N PRO A 47 3.50 -7.29 -19.82
CA PRO A 47 4.75 -6.75 -20.33
C PRO A 47 4.68 -5.25 -20.68
N GLY A 48 5.78 -4.53 -20.40
CA GLY A 48 5.90 -3.10 -20.71
C GLY A 48 5.12 -2.17 -19.77
N THR A 49 4.52 -2.70 -18.70
CA THR A 49 3.75 -1.89 -17.76
C THR A 49 4.63 -1.05 -16.84
N ARG A 50 4.10 0.07 -16.37
CA ARG A 50 4.82 0.98 -15.48
C ARG A 50 4.08 1.10 -14.15
N GLY A 51 4.76 0.72 -13.08
CA GLY A 51 4.28 0.84 -11.71
C GLY A 51 4.93 2.03 -11.00
N LEU A 52 4.22 2.62 -10.05
CA LEU A 52 4.79 3.56 -9.09
C LEU A 52 4.47 3.10 -7.67
N ILE A 53 5.49 3.04 -6.81
CA ILE A 53 5.30 3.07 -5.37
C ILE A 53 5.72 4.44 -4.85
N VAL A 54 4.86 5.08 -4.07
CA VAL A 54 5.07 6.47 -3.60
C VAL A 54 4.71 6.63 -2.12
N ARG A 55 5.43 7.55 -1.46
CA ARG A 55 5.18 8.03 -0.09
C ARG A 55 5.33 9.55 -0.08
N LYS A 56 5.02 10.21 1.04
CA LYS A 56 5.23 11.66 1.15
C LYS A 56 6.68 12.06 0.94
N THR A 57 7.64 11.31 1.49
CA THR A 57 9.08 11.55 1.28
C THR A 57 9.80 10.31 0.76
N ARG A 58 10.89 10.53 0.01
CA ARG A 58 11.73 9.44 -0.50
C ARG A 58 12.48 8.72 0.63
N ALA A 59 12.80 9.41 1.71
CA ALA A 59 13.46 8.85 2.89
C ALA A 59 12.59 7.79 3.56
N SER A 60 11.34 8.13 3.93
CA SER A 60 10.40 7.21 4.59
C SER A 60 10.09 5.97 3.76
N MET A 61 10.08 6.10 2.43
CA MET A 61 9.93 4.98 1.48
C MET A 61 11.06 3.95 1.61
N THR A 62 12.31 4.41 1.77
CA THR A 62 13.50 3.54 1.80
C THR A 62 13.50 2.61 3.00
N GLU A 63 13.10 3.14 4.17
CA GLU A 63 13.23 2.44 5.45
C GLU A 63 12.08 1.45 5.72
N SER A 64 10.94 1.62 5.06
CA SER A 64 9.73 0.84 5.33
C SER A 64 9.32 -0.05 4.15
N VAL A 65 8.83 0.57 3.08
CA VAL A 65 8.22 -0.10 1.93
C VAL A 65 9.26 -0.84 1.10
N LEU A 66 10.43 -0.22 0.81
CA LEU A 66 11.47 -0.89 0.03
C LEU A 66 12.06 -2.10 0.74
N VAL A 67 12.23 -2.01 2.07
CA VAL A 67 12.68 -3.16 2.87
C VAL A 67 11.69 -4.31 2.72
N THR A 68 10.39 -4.04 2.84
CA THR A 68 9.35 -5.06 2.67
C THR A 68 9.36 -5.62 1.24
N PHE A 69 9.45 -4.76 0.23
CA PHE A 69 9.46 -5.16 -1.17
C PHE A 69 10.64 -6.09 -1.49
N GLU A 70 11.86 -5.68 -1.15
CA GLU A 70 13.06 -6.46 -1.48
C GLU A 70 13.21 -7.73 -0.62
N SER A 71 12.78 -7.72 0.64
CA SER A 71 12.96 -8.89 1.52
C SER A 71 11.82 -9.91 1.46
N LYS A 72 10.60 -9.50 1.08
CA LYS A 72 9.40 -10.35 1.16
C LYS A 72 8.68 -10.56 -0.16
N VAL A 73 8.91 -9.72 -1.17
CA VAL A 73 8.15 -9.76 -2.44
C VAL A 73 9.07 -10.16 -3.59
N VAL A 74 10.18 -9.46 -3.77
CA VAL A 74 11.13 -9.74 -4.85
C VAL A 74 11.96 -10.98 -4.50
N GLN A 75 11.51 -12.16 -4.93
CA GLN A 75 12.29 -13.39 -4.89
C GLN A 75 12.60 -13.85 -6.33
N ALA A 76 13.88 -14.09 -6.61
CA ALA A 76 14.48 -14.63 -7.85
C ALA A 76 13.76 -14.29 -9.19
N GLY A 77 14.30 -13.32 -9.94
CA GLY A 77 13.85 -13.01 -11.31
C GLY A 77 13.71 -11.52 -11.66
N CYS A 78 13.89 -10.61 -10.70
CA CYS A 78 14.10 -9.20 -11.01
C CYS A 78 15.59 -8.89 -11.01
N THR A 79 16.08 -8.31 -12.10
CA THR A 79 17.42 -7.71 -12.12
C THR A 79 17.37 -6.46 -11.24
N LEU A 80 17.68 -6.60 -9.96
CA LEU A 80 17.96 -5.48 -9.10
C LEU A 80 19.16 -4.74 -9.71
N THR A 81 18.93 -3.59 -10.35
CA THR A 81 20.02 -2.74 -10.81
C THR A 81 20.99 -2.52 -9.63
N ASN A 82 22.30 -2.53 -9.88
CA ASN A 82 23.37 -2.51 -8.85
C ASN A 82 23.45 -1.21 -8.01
N GLN A 83 22.36 -0.46 -7.87
CA GLN A 83 22.27 0.74 -7.06
C GLN A 83 21.90 0.41 -5.61
N ALA A 84 22.54 1.07 -4.64
CA ALA A 84 22.16 0.99 -3.24
C ALA A 84 20.70 1.44 -3.05
N ARG A 85 19.99 0.86 -2.07
CA ARG A 85 18.56 1.20 -1.76
C ARG A 85 18.27 2.70 -1.68
N ARG A 86 19.23 3.47 -1.15
CA ARG A 86 19.14 4.93 -0.97
C ARG A 86 19.09 5.70 -2.30
N THR A 87 19.74 5.18 -3.35
CA THR A 87 19.82 5.82 -4.68
C THR A 87 18.94 5.11 -5.72
N ARG A 88 18.43 3.92 -5.41
CA ARG A 88 17.57 3.14 -6.29
C ARG A 88 16.31 3.91 -6.63
N SER A 89 16.11 4.21 -7.91
CA SER A 89 14.93 4.97 -8.34
C SER A 89 13.91 4.14 -9.12
N ALA A 90 14.28 2.92 -9.50
CA ALA A 90 13.39 1.97 -10.15
C ALA A 90 13.90 0.52 -10.02
N TYR A 91 13.01 -0.42 -10.34
CA TYR A 91 13.29 -1.83 -10.55
C TYR A 91 12.78 -2.20 -11.95
N ASP A 92 13.67 -2.70 -12.80
CA ASP A 92 13.32 -3.13 -14.14
C ASP A 92 13.09 -4.64 -14.18
N TYR A 93 12.12 -5.04 -14.99
CA TYR A 93 11.69 -6.42 -15.17
C TYR A 93 12.08 -6.87 -16.58
N ASP A 94 12.39 -8.16 -16.75
CA ASP A 94 12.84 -8.72 -18.02
C ASP A 94 11.81 -8.56 -19.16
N ASN A 95 10.53 -8.40 -18.82
CA ASN A 95 9.44 -8.15 -19.76
C ASN A 95 9.26 -6.67 -20.16
N ARG A 96 10.26 -5.82 -19.90
CA ARG A 96 10.28 -4.36 -20.12
C ARG A 96 9.32 -3.56 -19.23
N SER A 97 8.72 -4.18 -18.22
CA SER A 97 8.01 -3.45 -17.18
C SER A 97 8.99 -2.76 -16.23
N THR A 98 8.55 -1.67 -15.59
CA THR A 98 9.37 -0.93 -14.64
C THR A 98 8.54 -0.55 -13.42
N LEU A 99 9.05 -0.80 -12.21
CA LEU A 99 8.53 -0.25 -10.97
C LEU A 99 9.35 0.96 -10.55
N VAL A 100 8.77 2.16 -10.61
CA VAL A 100 9.38 3.41 -10.16
C VAL A 100 9.19 3.60 -8.66
N VAL A 101 10.22 4.12 -7.99
CA VAL A 101 10.18 4.49 -6.57
C VAL A 101 10.18 6.01 -6.44
N GLY A 102 9.13 6.57 -5.86
CA GLY A 102 8.94 8.01 -5.73
C GLY A 102 8.75 8.50 -4.29
N GLY A 103 9.12 9.75 -4.06
CA GLY A 103 8.68 10.57 -2.92
C GLY A 103 8.09 11.87 -3.45
N LEU A 104 7.00 12.35 -2.84
CA LEU A 104 6.33 13.59 -3.27
C LEU A 104 7.04 14.87 -2.79
N ASP A 105 8.12 14.72 -2.02
CA ASP A 105 9.11 15.75 -1.72
C ASP A 105 9.93 16.18 -2.95
N ASN A 106 9.92 15.37 -4.03
CA ASN A 106 10.48 15.74 -5.33
C ASN A 106 9.57 15.21 -6.47
N PRO A 107 8.47 15.90 -6.79
CA PRO A 107 7.42 15.38 -7.65
C PRO A 107 7.75 15.43 -9.15
N ASP A 108 8.74 16.21 -9.59
CA ASP A 108 8.97 16.51 -11.02
C ASP A 108 9.12 15.24 -11.87
N ARG A 109 9.87 14.26 -11.36
CA ARG A 109 10.05 12.97 -12.02
C ARG A 109 8.77 12.14 -12.05
N ILE A 110 7.98 12.18 -10.99
CA ILE A 110 6.72 11.45 -10.88
C ILE A 110 5.72 12.01 -11.90
N MET A 111 5.62 13.33 -11.98
CA MET A 111 4.63 14.04 -12.79
C MET A 111 4.94 14.01 -14.30
N SER A 112 6.20 13.80 -14.67
CA SER A 112 6.66 13.69 -16.05
C SER A 112 6.47 12.28 -16.66
N THR A 113 5.87 11.35 -15.93
CA THR A 113 5.82 9.93 -16.30
C THR A 113 4.38 9.41 -16.32
N GLU A 114 4.15 8.31 -17.04
CA GLU A 114 2.87 7.61 -17.13
C GLU A 114 2.97 6.24 -16.45
N TYR A 115 1.89 5.83 -15.80
CA TYR A 115 1.79 4.58 -15.05
C TYR A 115 0.53 3.79 -15.44
N ASP A 116 0.60 2.48 -15.24
CA ASP A 116 -0.55 1.58 -15.27
C ASP A 116 -1.11 1.35 -13.85
N ILE A 117 -0.21 1.27 -12.87
CA ILE A 117 -0.58 1.02 -11.47
C ILE A 117 0.24 1.89 -10.52
N ILE A 118 -0.42 2.48 -9.53
CA ILE A 118 0.21 3.31 -8.50
C ILE A 118 -0.18 2.75 -7.12
N ALA A 119 0.77 2.67 -6.19
CA ALA A 119 0.50 2.38 -4.79
C ALA A 119 1.10 3.49 -3.92
N ALA A 120 0.24 4.21 -3.20
CA ALA A 120 0.62 5.25 -2.26
C ALA A 120 0.57 4.69 -0.84
N PHE A 121 1.72 4.68 -0.16
CA PHE A 121 1.84 4.21 1.22
C PHE A 121 1.79 5.35 2.22
N GLU A 122 1.18 5.07 3.37
CA GLU A 122 0.85 6.08 4.37
C GLU A 122 0.11 7.25 3.72
N ALA A 123 -0.91 6.94 2.92
CA ALA A 123 -1.63 7.91 2.08
C ALA A 123 -2.31 9.04 2.87
N THR A 124 -2.43 8.90 4.20
CA THR A 124 -2.85 9.99 5.10
C THR A 124 -1.83 11.13 5.22
N GLU A 125 -0.58 10.92 4.79
CA GLU A 125 0.45 11.96 4.71
C GLU A 125 0.39 12.77 3.41
N LEU A 126 -0.39 12.31 2.42
CA LEU A 126 -0.60 12.99 1.15
C LEU A 126 -1.73 14.02 1.24
N SER A 127 -1.70 15.03 0.39
CA SER A 127 -2.85 15.90 0.15
C SER A 127 -3.81 15.30 -0.89
N GLU A 128 -5.04 15.81 -0.96
CA GLU A 128 -5.97 15.45 -2.04
C GLU A 128 -5.43 15.89 -3.41
N ASP A 129 -4.75 17.03 -3.49
CA ASP A 129 -4.08 17.51 -4.70
C ASP A 129 -2.94 16.58 -5.15
N ASP A 130 -2.12 16.06 -4.21
CA ASP A 130 -1.10 15.04 -4.51
C ASP A 130 -1.76 13.82 -5.17
N TRP A 131 -2.87 13.36 -4.61
CA TRP A 131 -3.62 12.20 -5.09
C TRP A 131 -4.23 12.42 -6.48
N GLU A 132 -4.85 13.57 -6.70
CA GLU A 132 -5.45 13.93 -8.00
C GLU A 132 -4.37 14.01 -9.09
N LYS A 133 -3.24 14.66 -8.79
CA LYS A 133 -2.07 14.71 -9.69
C LYS A 133 -1.58 13.32 -10.05
N LEU A 134 -1.40 12.43 -9.07
CA LEU A 134 -1.01 11.04 -9.29
C LEU A 134 -2.03 10.30 -10.17
N THR A 135 -3.33 10.49 -9.91
CA THR A 135 -4.41 9.86 -10.67
C THR A 135 -4.36 10.27 -12.15
N THR A 136 -4.02 11.52 -12.48
CA THR A 136 -3.83 11.94 -13.88
C THR A 136 -2.68 11.22 -14.61
N ARG A 137 -1.76 10.58 -13.87
CA ARG A 137 -0.62 9.83 -14.45
C ARG A 137 -0.98 8.39 -14.83
N LEU A 138 -2.16 7.91 -14.45
CA LEU A 138 -2.68 6.60 -14.82
C LEU A 138 -3.11 6.55 -16.30
N ARG A 139 -2.15 6.54 -17.23
CA ARG A 139 -2.41 6.58 -18.67
C ARG A 139 -1.41 5.85 -19.56
N ASN A 140 -0.50 5.04 -19.00
CA ASN A 140 0.51 4.31 -19.81
C ASN A 140 -0.14 3.28 -20.76
N GLY A 141 -1.18 2.58 -20.32
CA GLY A 141 -2.10 1.82 -21.18
C GLY A 141 -1.51 0.51 -21.71
N LYS A 142 -0.53 -0.06 -21.00
CA LYS A 142 0.08 -1.35 -21.34
C LYS A 142 -0.57 -2.52 -20.61
N GLY A 143 -1.17 -2.26 -19.44
CA GLY A 143 -1.95 -3.24 -18.73
C GLY A 143 -3.46 -3.10 -18.99
N PRO A 144 -4.26 -4.10 -18.60
CA PRO A 144 -5.68 -4.17 -18.95
C PRO A 144 -6.57 -3.20 -18.16
N TYR A 145 -6.03 -2.52 -17.14
CA TYR A 145 -6.74 -1.53 -16.34
C TYR A 145 -5.74 -0.60 -15.65
N HIS A 146 -6.19 0.61 -15.36
CA HIS A 146 -5.48 1.57 -14.54
C HIS A 146 -5.94 1.52 -13.09
N GLN A 147 -5.02 1.60 -12.13
CA GLN A 147 -5.41 1.61 -10.72
C GLN A 147 -4.42 2.37 -9.83
N ILE A 148 -4.93 3.16 -8.90
CA ILE A 148 -4.20 3.70 -7.76
C ILE A 148 -4.75 3.13 -6.45
N VAL A 149 -3.86 2.69 -5.57
CA VAL A 149 -4.18 2.07 -4.28
C VAL A 149 -3.61 2.90 -3.13
N ALA A 150 -4.44 3.27 -2.16
CA ALA A 150 -4.03 3.94 -0.92
C ALA A 150 -3.90 2.92 0.22
N ASP A 151 -2.70 2.79 0.78
CA ASP A 151 -2.44 2.12 2.06
C ASP A 151 -2.43 3.17 3.18
N CYS A 152 -3.29 3.01 4.19
CA CYS A 152 -3.19 3.83 5.39
C CYS A 152 -3.72 3.15 6.65
N ASN A 153 -3.28 3.69 7.79
CA ASN A 153 -4.06 3.59 9.02
C ASN A 153 -5.09 4.74 9.04
N PRO A 154 -6.30 4.54 9.57
CA PRO A 154 -7.31 5.60 9.63
C PRO A 154 -6.80 6.86 10.33
N ALA A 155 -7.24 8.04 9.84
CA ALA A 155 -6.95 9.34 10.43
C ALA A 155 -8.19 9.93 11.13
N ALA A 156 -8.33 11.26 11.16
CA ALA A 156 -9.56 11.91 11.62
C ALA A 156 -10.71 11.71 10.61
N PRO A 157 -11.98 11.69 11.04
CA PRO A 157 -13.13 11.58 10.13
C PRO A 157 -13.19 12.66 9.05
N SER A 158 -12.66 13.86 9.33
CA SER A 158 -12.59 14.98 8.39
C SER A 158 -11.52 14.82 7.31
N HIS A 159 -10.66 13.80 7.39
CA HIS A 159 -9.56 13.59 6.45
C HIS A 159 -10.08 13.37 5.02
N TRP A 160 -9.37 13.92 4.03
CA TRP A 160 -9.81 13.93 2.63
C TRP A 160 -10.04 12.52 2.08
N LEU A 161 -9.18 11.53 2.38
CA LEU A 161 -9.39 10.12 1.99
C LEU A 161 -10.75 9.58 2.44
N LYS A 162 -11.13 9.85 3.69
CA LYS A 162 -12.42 9.41 4.24
C LYS A 162 -13.57 10.12 3.54
N ARG A 163 -13.48 11.44 3.35
CA ARG A 163 -14.50 12.21 2.64
C ARG A 163 -14.63 11.78 1.17
N ARG A 164 -13.52 11.49 0.49
CA ARG A 164 -13.49 11.00 -0.91
C ARG A 164 -14.13 9.62 -1.03
N ALA A 165 -13.82 8.72 -0.11
CA ALA A 165 -14.47 7.43 0.02
C ALA A 165 -15.98 7.57 0.30
N ASP A 166 -16.39 8.46 1.21
CA ASP A 166 -17.79 8.70 1.55
C ASP A 166 -18.60 9.29 0.38
N ARG A 167 -17.95 10.02 -0.52
CA ARG A 167 -18.53 10.48 -1.80
C ARG A 167 -18.63 9.36 -2.85
N GLY A 168 -18.24 8.13 -2.54
CA GLY A 168 -18.27 6.99 -3.45
C GLY A 168 -17.18 7.03 -4.53
N GLN A 169 -16.17 7.89 -4.40
CA GLN A 169 -15.12 8.06 -5.41
C GLN A 169 -14.01 7.01 -5.29
N MET A 170 -13.99 6.22 -4.21
CA MET A 170 -13.03 5.15 -3.97
C MET A 170 -13.74 3.87 -3.58
N GLN A 171 -13.26 2.73 -4.07
CA GLN A 171 -13.66 1.45 -3.50
C GLN A 171 -12.88 1.23 -2.20
N VAL A 172 -13.56 0.89 -1.11
CA VAL A 172 -12.95 0.72 0.20
C VAL A 172 -12.92 -0.75 0.61
N PHE A 173 -11.77 -1.23 1.06
CA PHE A 173 -11.64 -2.56 1.67
C PHE A 173 -10.90 -2.46 3.01
N ASP A 174 -11.65 -2.50 4.11
CA ASP A 174 -11.09 -2.44 5.46
C ASP A 174 -10.28 -3.71 5.79
N SER A 175 -8.98 -3.53 5.99
CA SER A 175 -8.09 -4.61 6.45
C SER A 175 -8.24 -4.84 7.95
N ARG A 176 -8.04 -6.09 8.37
CA ARG A 176 -8.16 -6.52 9.78
C ARG A 176 -6.93 -7.33 10.19
N HIS A 177 -6.65 -7.38 11.48
CA HIS A 177 -5.55 -8.20 12.01
C HIS A 177 -5.72 -9.69 11.68
N HIS A 178 -6.97 -10.15 11.57
CA HIS A 178 -7.34 -11.52 11.18
C HIS A 178 -6.97 -11.84 9.72
N ASP A 179 -6.76 -10.83 8.88
CA ASP A 179 -6.30 -11.01 7.50
C ASP A 179 -4.81 -11.39 7.44
N ASN A 180 -4.07 -11.20 8.53
CA ASN A 180 -2.63 -11.47 8.58
C ASN A 180 -2.36 -12.85 9.23
N PRO A 181 -1.94 -13.86 8.45
CA PRO A 181 -1.67 -15.20 8.97
C PRO A 181 -0.47 -15.26 9.93
N MET A 182 0.38 -14.23 9.97
CA MET A 182 1.44 -14.11 10.98
C MET A 182 0.90 -13.73 12.37
N LEU A 183 -0.32 -13.20 12.43
CA LEU A 183 -0.97 -12.79 13.68
C LEU A 183 -2.12 -13.74 14.03
N TRP A 184 -2.93 -14.13 13.05
CA TRP A 184 -4.12 -14.94 13.25
C TRP A 184 -3.98 -16.30 12.59
N ASP A 185 -4.29 -17.36 13.32
CA ASP A 185 -4.40 -18.70 12.77
C ASP A 185 -5.87 -19.03 12.54
N GLU A 186 -6.25 -19.12 11.27
CA GLU A 186 -7.61 -19.40 10.83
C GLU A 186 -8.03 -20.84 11.13
N ALA A 187 -7.09 -21.79 11.11
CA ALA A 187 -7.40 -23.20 11.35
C ALA A 187 -7.76 -23.45 12.82
N SER A 188 -7.05 -22.80 13.74
CA SER A 188 -7.37 -22.85 15.18
C SER A 188 -8.38 -21.80 15.61
N ASN A 189 -8.74 -20.86 14.73
CA ASN A 189 -9.60 -19.72 15.02
C ASN A 189 -9.13 -18.95 16.28
N ASP A 190 -7.82 -18.72 16.38
CA ASP A 190 -7.20 -18.03 17.52
C ASP A 190 -5.96 -17.23 17.09
N TRP A 191 -5.51 -16.33 17.97
CA TRP A 191 -4.28 -15.60 17.79
C TRP A 191 -3.07 -16.53 17.90
N THR A 192 -2.16 -16.42 16.94
CA THR A 192 -0.81 -16.97 17.08
C THR A 192 -0.09 -16.36 18.29
N PRO A 193 0.99 -16.98 18.80
CA PRO A 193 1.80 -16.38 19.86
C PRO A 193 2.29 -14.97 19.52
N ALA A 194 2.68 -14.73 18.26
CA ALA A 194 3.07 -13.41 17.77
C ALA A 194 1.88 -12.43 17.75
N GLY A 195 0.71 -12.92 17.31
CA GLY A 195 -0.56 -12.19 17.35
C GLY A 195 -0.92 -11.71 18.74
N ARG A 196 -0.93 -12.59 19.73
CA ARG A 196 -1.25 -12.22 21.13
C ARG A 196 -0.32 -11.15 21.66
N LYS A 197 0.99 -11.28 21.42
CA LYS A 197 1.99 -10.29 21.85
C LYS A 197 1.74 -8.92 21.17
N TYR A 198 1.49 -8.93 19.87
CA TYR A 198 1.29 -7.71 19.09
C TYR A 198 -0.01 -6.99 19.47
N ILE A 199 -1.13 -7.72 19.53
CA ILE A 199 -2.42 -7.18 19.98
C ILE A 199 -2.33 -6.71 21.44
N GLY A 200 -1.62 -7.44 22.30
CA GLY A 200 -1.31 -7.00 23.66
C GLY A 200 -0.63 -5.63 23.70
N THR A 201 0.33 -5.40 22.81
CA THR A 201 1.00 -4.09 22.70
C THR A 201 0.05 -3.00 22.21
N LEU A 202 -0.73 -3.26 21.16
CA LEU A 202 -1.70 -2.28 20.66
C LEU A 202 -2.82 -1.98 21.67
N SER A 203 -3.16 -2.93 22.54
CA SER A 203 -4.18 -2.76 23.58
C SER A 203 -3.80 -1.78 24.68
N THR A 204 -2.51 -1.47 24.85
CA THR A 204 -2.03 -0.45 25.82
C THR A 204 -2.19 0.97 25.30
N LEU A 205 -2.44 1.14 24.00
CA LEU A 205 -2.71 2.45 23.42
C LEU A 205 -4.04 3.00 23.99
N THR A 206 -4.14 4.34 24.02
CA THR A 206 -5.34 5.06 24.49
C THR A 206 -5.85 6.05 23.45
N GLY A 207 -7.10 6.50 23.64
CA GLY A 207 -7.75 7.52 22.82
C GLY A 207 -7.71 7.24 21.31
N HIS A 208 -7.46 8.29 20.53
CA HIS A 208 -7.42 8.23 19.07
C HIS A 208 -6.34 7.29 18.52
N ARG A 209 -5.23 7.08 19.22
CA ARG A 209 -4.17 6.15 18.79
C ARG A 209 -4.67 4.71 18.82
N ARG A 210 -5.34 4.31 19.91
CA ARG A 210 -6.00 2.99 20.00
C ARG A 210 -7.06 2.84 18.93
N ALA A 211 -7.95 3.84 18.81
CA ALA A 211 -9.04 3.81 17.85
C ALA A 211 -8.53 3.58 16.42
N ARG A 212 -7.46 4.25 16.01
CA ARG A 212 -6.90 4.16 14.66
C ARG A 212 -6.04 2.90 14.46
N LEU A 213 -5.11 2.63 15.38
CA LEU A 213 -4.06 1.62 15.20
C LEU A 213 -4.46 0.22 15.65
N LEU A 214 -5.45 0.08 16.54
CA LEU A 214 -6.00 -1.21 16.98
C LEU A 214 -7.38 -1.45 16.37
N ASP A 215 -8.31 -0.51 16.55
CA ASP A 215 -9.73 -0.73 16.21
C ASP A 215 -10.03 -0.43 14.73
N GLY A 216 -9.12 0.23 14.01
CA GLY A 216 -9.32 0.59 12.60
C GLY A 216 -10.39 1.66 12.38
N ARG A 217 -10.64 2.53 13.37
CA ARG A 217 -11.65 3.59 13.32
C ARG A 217 -11.03 4.93 12.92
N TRP A 218 -11.72 5.64 12.03
CA TRP A 218 -11.47 7.06 11.77
C TRP A 218 -11.92 7.85 13.00
N ALA A 219 -10.98 8.39 13.78
CA ALA A 219 -11.26 9.05 15.06
C ALA A 219 -10.42 10.33 15.19
N ALA A 220 -11.00 11.42 15.70
CA ALA A 220 -10.25 12.65 15.96
C ALA A 220 -9.41 12.53 17.23
N ALA A 221 -8.35 13.33 17.37
CA ALA A 221 -7.71 13.51 18.67
C ALA A 221 -8.67 14.30 19.57
N GLU A 222 -8.87 13.86 20.80
CA GLU A 222 -9.65 14.61 21.79
C GLU A 222 -8.84 15.86 22.21
N GLY A 223 -9.43 17.06 22.10
CA GLY A 223 -8.87 18.32 22.62
C GLY A 223 -8.17 19.24 21.61
N LEU A 224 -8.91 19.79 20.65
CA LEU A 224 -8.59 21.12 20.06
C LEU A 224 -9.69 22.10 20.48
#